data_AF-A0A920P5N0-F1
#
_entry.id   AF-A0A920P5N0-F1
#
_cell.length_a   1.000
_cell.length_b   1.000
_cell.length_c   1.000
_cell.angle_alpha   90.00
_cell.angle_beta   90.00
_cell.angle_gamma   90.00
#
_symmetry.space_group_name_H-M   'P 1'
#
loop_
_entity.id
_entity.type
_entity.pdbx_description
1 polymer ?
#
loop_
_entity_poly.entity_id
_entity_poly.type
_entity_poly.pdbx_seq_one_letter_code
_entity_poly.pdbx_strand_id
1 'polypeptide(L)' 'MTVGFEAPKLGSLLSPARAHTGRIVVVEIGFPPIENTDALAQVITPLWAQRQLPSRPTDTQRMR' A
#
# COMPACT_ATOMS: atom_id res chain seq x y z
N MET A 1 10.78 -10.52 12.18
CA MET A 1 10.53 -10.53 10.71
C MET A 1 9.37 -11.45 10.46
N THR A 2 8.45 -11.09 9.57
CA THR A 2 7.25 -11.86 9.22
C THR A 2 7.16 -12.02 7.71
N VAL A 3 6.87 -13.25 7.25
CA VAL A 3 6.54 -13.55 5.86
C VAL A 3 5.04 -13.77 5.76
N GLY A 4 4.38 -13.05 4.85
CA GLY A 4 2.96 -13.24 4.52
C GLY A 4 2.80 -13.71 3.08
N PHE A 5 1.66 -14.34 2.77
CA PHE A 5 1.35 -14.84 1.42
C PHE A 5 0.31 -13.97 0.71
N GLU A 6 0.51 -13.65 -0.55
CA GLU A 6 -0.32 -12.78 -1.43
C GLU A 6 -0.46 -11.32 -0.97
N ALA A 7 -1.18 -11.10 0.12
CA ALA A 7 -1.49 -9.77 0.65
C ALA A 7 -1.14 -9.68 2.15
N PRO A 8 -0.75 -8.49 2.64
CA PRO A 8 -0.61 -8.26 4.08
C PRO A 8 -1.99 -8.37 4.74
N LYS A 9 -2.02 -9.00 5.92
CA LYS A 9 -3.27 -9.19 6.68
C LYS A 9 -3.53 -7.95 7.52
N LEU A 10 -4.77 -7.54 7.71
CA LEU A 10 -5.11 -6.33 8.47
C LEU A 10 -4.48 -6.33 9.88
N GLY A 11 -4.53 -7.46 10.58
CA GLY A 11 -3.89 -7.62 11.89
C GLY A 11 -2.37 -7.45 11.88
N SER A 12 -1.70 -7.62 10.74
CA SER A 12 -0.26 -7.37 10.63
C SER A 12 0.10 -5.88 10.45
N LEU A 13 -0.89 -5.04 10.15
CA LEU A 13 -0.71 -3.62 9.85
C LEU A 13 -1.17 -2.71 10.98
N LEU A 14 -2.17 -3.13 11.76
CA LEU A 14 -2.78 -2.33 12.82
C LEU A 14 -2.21 -2.65 14.21
N SER A 15 -2.27 -1.67 15.10
CA SER A 15 -1.99 -1.88 16.54
C SER A 15 -3.03 -2.83 17.15
N PRO A 16 -2.66 -3.73 18.08
CA PRO A 16 -1.33 -3.90 18.69
C PRO A 16 -0.38 -4.82 17.91
N ALA A 17 -0.91 -5.68 17.04
CA ALA A 17 -0.15 -6.74 16.39
C ALA A 17 0.95 -6.22 15.43
N ARG A 18 0.84 -4.97 14.95
CA ARG A 18 1.91 -4.29 14.20
C ARG A 18 3.24 -4.19 14.98
N ALA A 19 3.18 -4.08 16.31
CA ALA A 19 4.38 -4.01 17.14
C ALA A 19 5.18 -5.33 17.16
N HIS A 20 4.53 -6.45 16.88
CA HIS A 20 5.12 -7.79 16.96
C HIS A 20 5.57 -8.36 15.61
N THR A 21 5.19 -7.73 14.49
CA THR A 21 5.43 -8.25 13.13
C THR A 21 6.82 -7.87 12.57
N GLY A 22 7.43 -6.81 13.10
CA GLY A 22 8.72 -6.32 12.59
C GLY A 22 8.68 -6.03 11.08
N ARG A 23 9.75 -6.36 10.34
CA ARG A 23 9.74 -6.27 8.88
C ARG A 23 8.77 -7.30 8.30
N ILE A 24 7.78 -6.83 7.54
CA ILE A 24 6.86 -7.66 6.77
C ILE A 24 7.37 -7.80 5.33
N VAL A 25 7.45 -9.03 4.85
CA VAL A 25 7.66 -9.37 3.44
C VAL A 25 6.46 -10.18 2.99
N VAL A 26 5.78 -9.76 1.93
CA VAL A 26 4.66 -10.51 1.36
C VAL A 26 5.11 -11.12 0.05
N VAL A 27 4.88 -12.42 -0.11
CA VAL A 27 5.30 -13.20 -1.28
C VAL A 27 4.09 -13.60 -2.11
N GLU A 28 4.26 -13.55 -3.42
CA GLU A 28 3.31 -14.13 -4.39
C GLU A 28 3.40 -15.66 -4.34
N ILE A 29 2.26 -16.34 -4.42
CA ILE A 29 2.15 -17.81 -4.29
C ILE A 29 1.18 -18.46 -5.30
N GLY A 30 0.84 -17.78 -6.39
CA GLY A 30 0.12 -18.35 -7.53
C GLY A 30 -1.40 -18.16 -7.55
N PHE A 31 -1.96 -17.27 -6.71
CA PHE A 31 -3.38 -16.93 -6.84
C PHE A 31 -3.63 -15.98 -8.02
N PRO A 32 -4.80 -16.06 -8.68
CA PRO A 32 -5.18 -15.07 -9.68
C PRO A 32 -5.13 -13.64 -9.10
N PRO A 33 -4.74 -12.62 -9.89
CA PRO A 33 -4.77 -11.24 -9.44
C PRO A 33 -6.16 -10.85 -8.95
N ILE A 34 -6.22 -10.30 -7.74
CA ILE A 34 -7.46 -9.77 -7.16
C ILE A 34 -7.71 -8.37 -7.74
N GLU A 35 -8.92 -8.09 -8.21
CA GLU A 35 -9.29 -6.74 -8.63
C GLU A 35 -9.46 -5.82 -7.41
N ASN A 36 -9.16 -4.53 -7.56
CA ASN A 36 -9.26 -3.57 -6.44
C ASN A 36 -10.66 -3.50 -5.82
N THR A 37 -11.70 -3.89 -6.57
CA THR A 37 -13.11 -3.90 -6.15
C THR A 37 -13.42 -4.97 -5.11
N ASP A 38 -12.62 -6.03 -5.03
CA ASP A 38 -12.88 -7.18 -4.16
C ASP A 38 -12.19 -7.05 -2.78
N ALA A 39 -11.31 -6.05 -2.61
CA ALA A 39 -10.55 -5.84 -1.39
C ALA A 39 -11.29 -4.92 -0.41
N LEU A 40 -11.46 -5.39 0.84
CA LEU A 40 -12.08 -4.59 1.92
C LEU A 40 -11.24 -3.38 2.36
N ALA A 41 -9.93 -3.40 2.08
CA ALA A 41 -9.01 -2.33 2.41
C ALA A 41 -7.75 -2.38 1.53
N GLN A 42 -7.09 -1.25 1.35
CA GLN A 42 -5.84 -1.14 0.60
C GLN A 42 -4.73 -0.50 1.45
N VAL A 43 -3.51 -1.01 1.30
CA VAL A 43 -2.31 -0.36 1.87
C VAL A 43 -1.90 0.79 0.96
N ILE A 44 -1.82 1.99 1.53
CA ILE A 44 -1.28 3.14 0.81
C ILE A 44 0.22 2.94 0.60
N THR A 45 0.63 2.85 -0.67
CA THR A 45 2.03 2.66 -1.06
C THR A 45 2.64 3.96 -1.59
N PRO A 46 3.98 4.10 -1.59
CA PRO A 46 4.64 5.24 -2.23
C PRO A 46 4.26 5.41 -3.71
N LEU A 47 4.09 4.31 -4.44
CA LEU A 47 3.66 4.36 -5.85
C LEU A 47 2.23 4.86 -5.98
N TRP A 48 1.32 4.43 -5.10
CA TRP A 48 -0.03 4.99 -5.03
C TRP A 48 0.03 6.50 -4.80
N ALA A 49 0.81 6.96 -3.81
CA ALA A 49 0.91 8.38 -3.48
C ALA A 49 1.45 9.20 -4.66
N GLN A 50 2.48 8.70 -5.36
CA GLN A 50 3.03 9.34 -6.56
C GLN A 50 1.98 9.51 -7.66
N ARG A 51 1.11 8.51 -7.87
CA ARG A 51 0.04 8.57 -8.88
C ARG A 51 -1.07 9.57 -8.53
N GLN A 52 -1.23 9.89 -7.26
CA GLN A 52 -2.21 10.87 -6.78
C GLN A 52 -1.66 12.30 -6.73
N LEU A 53 -0.37 12.51 -7.00
CA LEU A 53 0.19 13.85 -7.02
C LEU A 53 -0.43 14.66 -8.17
N PRO A 54 -0.86 15.91 -7.92
CA PRO A 54 -1.33 16.77 -8.99
C PRO A 54 -0.19 17.05 -9.97
N SER A 55 -0.52 17.18 -11.26
CA SER A 55 0.45 17.62 -12.25
C SER A 55 0.88 19.06 -11.94
N ARG A 56 2.17 19.34 -12.12
CA ARG A 56 2.71 20.71 -12.00
C ARG A 56 2.95 21.24 -13.41
N PRO A 57 2.13 22.18 -13.92
CA PRO A 57 2.38 22.78 -15.23
C PRO A 57 3.69 23.57 -15.19
N THR A 58 4.47 23.49 -16.26
CA THR A 58 5.81 24.10 -16.37
C THR A 58 5.78 25.63 -16.31
N ASP A 59 4.65 26.24 -16.70
CA ASP A 59 4.43 27.68 -16.70
C ASP A 59 3.37 28.05 -15.65
N THR A 60 3.77 28.01 -14.37
CA THR A 60 2.91 28.45 -13.26
C THR A 60 3.63 29.45 -12.37
N GLN A 61 3.15 30.69 -12.36
CA GLN A 61 3.46 31.69 -11.33
C GLN A 61 2.62 31.38 -10.08
N ARG A 62 3.24 31.43 -8.89
CA ARG A 62 2.51 31.23 -7.63
C ARG A 62 1.43 32.31 -7.50
N MET A 63 0.16 31.91 -7.42
CA MET A 63 -0.92 32.78 -6.98
C MET A 63 -0.63 33.21 -5.53
N ARG A 64 -0.44 34.52 -5.35
CA ARG A 64 -0.39 35.21 -4.07
C ARG A 64 -1.74 35.84 -3.79
#